data_AF-A0A8T3UR05-F1
#
_entry.id   AF-A0A8T3UR05-F1
#
_cell.length_a   1.000
_cell.length_b   1.000
_cell.length_c   1.000
_cell.angle_alpha   90.00
_cell.angle_beta   90.00
_cell.angle_gamma   90.00
#
_symmetry.space_group_name_H-M   'P 1'
#
loop_
_entity.id
_entity.type
_entity.pdbx_description
1 polymer ?
#
loop_
_entity_poly.entity_id
_entity_poly.type
_entity_poly.pdbx_seq_one_letter_code
_entity_poly.pdbx_strand_id
1 'polypeptide(L)'
;MKSRKLRGSSTAGRGLGKRSRSGAGRRGGRGRAGGGKRGQQNFASIKFYLKETKAEKKMPLNLSYLQSHLDKLKRKGIIQEKDGKLVVDITSGGEYTKICGKFKGQGLKLSVYGKTSKQAKENILQNGGEVNE
;
A
#
# COMPACT_ATOMS: atom_id res chain seq x y z
N MET A 1 10.01 24.22 -20.57
CA MET A 1 10.03 25.17 -21.70
C MET A 1 11.41 25.09 -22.34
N LYS A 2 11.53 24.74 -23.63
CA LYS A 2 12.85 24.66 -24.30
C LYS A 2 13.42 26.07 -24.44
N SER A 3 14.27 26.49 -23.50
CA SER A 3 14.85 27.84 -23.40
C SER A 3 15.49 28.32 -24.71
N ARG A 4 16.12 27.39 -25.45
CA ARG A 4 16.74 27.65 -26.76
C ARG A 4 15.76 28.20 -27.81
N LYS A 5 14.47 27.84 -27.74
CA LYS A 5 13.43 28.29 -28.70
C LYS A 5 12.82 29.65 -28.37
N LEU A 6 13.21 30.28 -27.26
CA LEU A 6 12.61 31.54 -26.80
C LEU A 6 13.43 32.78 -27.18
N ARG A 7 14.66 32.61 -27.68
CA ARG A 7 15.42 33.72 -28.26
C ARG A 7 14.69 34.24 -29.49
N GLY A 8 14.58 35.57 -29.61
CA GLY A 8 13.77 36.24 -30.64
C GLY A 8 12.29 36.40 -30.28
N SER A 9 11.78 35.71 -29.24
CA SER A 9 10.44 36.00 -28.73
C SER A 9 10.46 37.22 -27.80
N SER A 10 9.56 38.17 -28.03
CA SER A 10 9.52 39.44 -27.27
C SER A 10 9.31 39.25 -25.76
N THR A 11 8.49 38.28 -25.34
CA THR A 11 8.13 38.09 -23.92
C THR A 11 8.33 36.67 -23.39
N ALA A 12 9.01 35.80 -24.15
CA ALA A 12 9.27 34.40 -23.77
C ALA A 12 7.99 33.66 -23.30
N GLY A 13 6.88 33.89 -23.99
CA GLY A 13 5.58 33.25 -23.70
C GLY A 13 4.90 33.74 -22.42
N ARG A 14 5.36 34.83 -21.80
CA ARG A 14 4.79 35.36 -20.55
C ARG A 14 3.58 36.29 -20.76
N GLY A 15 3.16 36.49 -22.01
CA GLY A 15 2.09 37.40 -22.40
C GLY A 15 2.60 38.84 -22.44
N LEU A 16 1.85 39.78 -21.85
CA LEU A 16 2.24 41.19 -21.77
C LEU A 16 3.56 41.39 -21.00
N GLY A 17 4.47 42.24 -21.50
CA GLY A 17 5.78 42.50 -20.89
C GLY A 17 5.75 43.03 -19.45
N LYS A 18 4.64 43.65 -19.02
CA LYS A 18 4.44 44.10 -17.63
C LYS A 18 4.17 42.94 -16.67
N ARG A 19 3.66 41.81 -17.18
CA ARG A 19 3.21 40.66 -16.38
C ARG A 19 4.38 39.98 -15.66
N SER A 20 5.57 39.92 -16.27
CA SER A 20 6.75 39.30 -15.67
C SER A 20 7.38 40.11 -14.53
N ARG A 21 7.09 41.42 -14.44
CA ARG A 21 7.68 42.35 -13.45
C ARG A 21 7.02 42.29 -12.08
N SER A 22 5.77 41.82 -11.99
CA SER A 22 4.97 41.85 -10.76
C SER A 22 5.32 40.79 -9.72
N GLY A 23 6.41 40.02 -9.91
CA GLY A 23 7.00 39.14 -8.91
C GLY A 23 6.02 38.25 -8.15
N ALA A 24 5.94 38.42 -6.84
CA ALA A 24 5.00 37.70 -5.97
C ALA A 24 3.54 38.14 -6.17
N GLY A 25 3.28 39.40 -6.54
CA GLY A 25 1.94 39.91 -6.82
C GLY A 25 1.24 39.16 -7.95
N ARG A 26 1.97 38.78 -9.01
CA ARG A 26 1.42 37.93 -10.09
C ARG A 26 0.96 36.57 -9.59
N ARG A 27 1.63 36.03 -8.57
CA ARG A 27 1.37 34.70 -7.99
C ARG A 27 0.34 34.74 -6.85
N GLY A 28 -0.18 35.93 -6.51
CA GLY A 28 -1.08 36.09 -5.36
C GLY A 28 -0.39 36.10 -4.01
N GLY A 29 0.93 36.36 -3.97
CA GLY A 29 1.76 36.38 -2.77
C GLY A 29 2.95 35.42 -2.85
N ARG A 30 3.67 35.24 -1.73
CA ARG A 30 4.75 34.26 -1.59
C ARG A 30 4.25 33.04 -0.82
N GLY A 31 4.70 31.84 -1.20
CA GLY A 31 4.36 30.60 -0.50
C GLY A 31 2.85 30.31 -0.47
N ARG A 32 2.31 30.07 0.73
CA ARG A 32 0.87 29.77 0.97
C ARG A 32 0.00 31.00 1.22
N ALA A 33 0.47 32.19 0.84
CA ALA A 33 -0.30 33.42 0.97
C ALA A 33 -1.68 33.30 0.28
N GLY A 34 -2.71 33.79 0.94
CA GLY A 34 -4.09 33.70 0.45
C GLY A 34 -4.80 32.36 0.71
N GLY A 35 -4.15 31.37 1.35
CA GLY A 35 -4.82 30.17 1.84
C GLY A 35 -5.83 30.54 2.93
N GLY A 36 -7.12 30.47 2.61
CA GLY A 36 -8.23 31.00 3.43
C GLY A 36 -8.94 32.23 2.84
N LYS A 37 -8.46 32.76 1.70
CA LYS A 37 -9.15 33.75 0.88
C LYS A 37 -9.04 33.37 -0.61
N ARG A 38 -8.32 34.16 -1.42
CA ARG A 38 -8.17 33.91 -2.88
C ARG A 38 -7.42 32.63 -3.25
N GLY A 39 -6.65 32.04 -2.34
CA GLY A 39 -5.94 30.76 -2.52
C GLY A 39 -6.64 29.57 -1.86
N GLN A 40 -7.83 29.74 -1.30
CA GLN A 40 -8.56 28.69 -0.58
C GLN A 40 -9.12 27.59 -1.51
N GLN A 41 -9.32 27.91 -2.79
CA GLN A 41 -9.94 27.00 -3.78
C GLN A 41 -9.22 25.64 -3.90
N ASN A 42 -7.94 25.56 -3.53
CA ASN A 42 -7.13 24.35 -3.60
C ASN A 42 -7.06 23.57 -2.26
N PHE A 43 -7.79 23.97 -1.23
CA PHE A 43 -7.80 23.26 0.05
C PHE A 43 -8.93 22.23 0.10
N ALA A 44 -8.58 20.96 0.29
CA ALA A 44 -9.54 19.92 0.62
C ALA A 44 -9.89 20.01 2.12
N SER A 45 -11.16 20.25 2.44
CA SER A 45 -11.68 20.19 3.80
C SER A 45 -12.31 18.83 4.05
N ILE A 46 -11.52 17.86 4.52
CA ILE A 46 -11.96 16.73 5.36
C ILE A 46 -10.67 16.11 5.92
N LYS A 47 -10.50 16.16 7.24
CA LYS A 47 -9.57 15.30 7.97
C LYS A 47 -10.26 14.81 9.23
N PHE A 48 -10.82 13.60 9.16
CA PHE A 48 -11.26 12.89 10.35
C PHE A 48 -10.04 12.16 10.91
N TYR A 49 -9.56 12.61 12.06
CA TYR A 49 -8.57 11.88 12.81
C TYR A 49 -9.32 10.94 13.75
N LEU A 50 -9.27 9.63 13.48
CA LEU A 50 -9.59 8.66 14.51
C LEU A 50 -8.53 8.81 15.60
N LYS A 51 -8.96 8.99 16.86
CA LYS A 51 -8.08 8.91 18.02
C LYS A 51 -7.32 7.59 17.89
N GLU A 52 -6.00 7.61 18.01
CA GLU A 52 -5.15 6.41 17.93
C GLU A 52 -5.42 5.50 19.13
N THR A 53 -6.59 4.87 19.17
CA THR A 53 -6.86 3.76 20.08
C THR A 53 -6.09 2.58 19.54
N LYS A 54 -5.02 2.19 20.24
CA LYS A 54 -4.23 0.94 20.09
C LYS A 54 -4.46 0.27 18.73
N ALA A 55 -3.95 0.87 17.66
CA ALA A 55 -4.08 0.28 16.34
C ALA A 55 -3.20 -0.97 16.31
N GLU A 56 -3.81 -2.16 16.46
CA GLU A 56 -3.10 -3.42 16.30
C GLU A 56 -2.50 -3.46 14.89
N LYS A 57 -1.17 -3.61 14.81
CA LYS A 57 -0.46 -3.71 13.55
C LYS A 57 -0.81 -5.05 12.90
N LYS A 58 -1.75 -5.03 11.97
CA LYS A 58 -2.14 -6.22 11.19
C LYS A 58 -1.05 -6.55 10.17
N MET A 59 -0.46 -7.74 10.27
CA MET A 59 0.55 -8.23 9.34
C MET A 59 -0.01 -9.42 8.55
N PRO A 60 -0.54 -9.22 7.33
CA PRO A 60 -1.08 -10.31 6.53
C PRO A 60 0.03 -11.14 5.87
N LEU A 61 -0.12 -12.46 5.88
CA LEU A 61 0.73 -13.40 5.15
C LEU A 61 0.03 -13.81 3.85
N ASN A 62 0.68 -13.59 2.71
CA ASN A 62 0.13 -13.98 1.41
C ASN A 62 0.51 -15.41 1.02
N LEU A 63 -0.43 -16.20 0.50
CA LEU A 63 -0.18 -17.58 0.04
C LEU A 63 0.90 -17.67 -1.06
N SER A 64 0.94 -16.70 -1.98
CA SER A 64 2.00 -16.62 -2.99
C SER A 64 3.39 -16.33 -2.42
N TYR A 65 3.44 -15.56 -1.33
CA TYR A 65 4.69 -15.32 -0.61
C TYR A 65 5.13 -16.59 0.12
N LEU A 66 4.19 -17.28 0.76
CA LEU A 66 4.44 -18.55 1.43
C LEU A 66 5.04 -19.57 0.47
N GLN A 67 4.46 -19.72 -0.71
CA GLN A 67 4.92 -20.65 -1.74
C GLN A 67 6.33 -20.34 -2.24
N SER A 68 6.69 -19.06 -2.40
CA SER A 68 8.01 -18.65 -2.89
C SER A 68 9.11 -18.68 -1.83
N HIS A 69 8.75 -18.70 -0.55
CA HIS A 69 9.68 -18.56 0.57
C HIS A 69 9.53 -19.67 1.63
N LEU A 70 9.15 -20.88 1.21
CA LEU A 70 8.93 -22.02 2.09
C LEU A 70 10.14 -22.29 3.01
N ASP A 71 11.35 -22.36 2.46
CA ASP A 71 12.55 -22.68 3.24
C ASP A 71 12.82 -21.64 4.34
N LYS A 72 12.59 -20.36 4.01
CA LYS A 72 12.76 -19.26 4.97
C LYS A 72 11.73 -19.36 6.11
N LEU A 73 10.50 -19.72 5.78
CA LEU A 73 9.41 -19.84 6.76
C LEU A 73 9.52 -21.10 7.61
N LYS A 74 10.04 -22.20 7.06
CA LYS A 74 10.43 -23.41 7.79
C LYS A 74 11.54 -23.11 8.80
N ARG A 75 12.60 -22.41 8.38
CA ARG A 75 13.70 -22.00 9.29
C ARG A 75 13.23 -21.09 10.43
N LYS A 76 12.21 -20.25 10.18
CA LYS A 76 11.59 -19.40 11.20
C LYS A 76 10.65 -20.18 12.14
N GLY A 77 10.38 -21.46 11.90
CA GLY A 77 9.45 -22.28 12.70
C GLY A 77 7.97 -21.96 12.48
N ILE A 78 7.64 -21.14 11.47
CA ILE A 78 6.25 -20.74 11.17
C ILE A 78 5.50 -21.85 10.42
N ILE A 79 6.25 -22.67 9.69
CA ILE A 79 5.72 -23.81 8.93
C ILE A 79 6.35 -25.08 9.47
N GLN A 80 5.51 -26.03 9.85
CA GLN A 80 5.92 -27.38 10.25
C GLN A 80 5.49 -28.37 9.18
N GLU A 81 6.30 -29.39 8.95
CA GLU A 81 5.94 -30.49 8.06
C GLU A 81 5.46 -31.64 8.94
N LYS A 82 4.18 -32.00 8.82
CA LYS A 82 3.58 -33.16 9.51
C LYS A 82 2.83 -33.98 8.48
N ASP A 83 3.11 -35.28 8.44
CA ASP A 83 2.41 -36.27 7.60
C ASP A 83 2.33 -35.88 6.10
N GLY A 84 3.41 -35.29 5.57
CA GLY A 84 3.48 -34.84 4.18
C GLY A 84 2.60 -33.62 3.85
N LYS A 85 2.00 -32.97 4.85
CA LYS A 85 1.28 -31.71 4.77
C LYS A 85 2.08 -30.58 5.43
N LEU A 86 1.99 -29.38 4.85
CA LEU A 86 2.59 -28.18 5.43
C LEU A 86 1.58 -27.55 6.39
N VAL A 87 1.89 -27.57 7.67
CA VAL A 87 1.08 -26.98 8.75
C VAL A 87 1.54 -25.55 9.01
N VAL A 88 0.60 -24.60 8.95
CA VAL A 88 0.83 -23.18 9.21
C VAL A 88 -0.03 -22.76 10.38
N ASP A 89 0.60 -22.45 11.52
CA ASP A 89 -0.11 -21.95 12.70
C ASP A 89 0.16 -20.45 12.89
N ILE A 90 -0.92 -19.67 12.93
CA ILE A 90 -0.91 -18.21 13.08
C ILE A 90 -1.64 -17.79 14.37
N THR A 91 -2.21 -18.74 15.11
CA THR A 91 -2.91 -18.46 16.38
C THR A 91 -1.95 -18.09 17.50
N SER A 92 -0.75 -18.66 17.48
CA SER A 92 0.28 -18.54 18.50
C SER A 92 1.11 -17.25 18.36
N GLY A 93 0.46 -16.08 18.48
CA GLY A 93 1.10 -14.78 18.76
C GLY A 93 2.22 -14.33 17.81
N GLY A 94 2.28 -14.90 16.60
CA GLY A 94 3.40 -14.74 15.68
C GLY A 94 3.47 -13.40 14.95
N GLU A 95 4.43 -13.29 14.04
CA GLU A 95 4.66 -12.12 13.17
C GLU A 95 3.48 -11.81 12.22
N TYR A 96 2.53 -12.74 12.08
CA TYR A 96 1.41 -12.63 11.14
C TYR A 96 0.06 -12.69 11.86
N THR A 97 -0.92 -11.96 11.33
CA THR A 97 -2.26 -11.83 11.93
C THR A 97 -3.34 -12.54 11.12
N LYS A 98 -3.11 -12.76 9.82
CA LYS A 98 -4.11 -13.28 8.88
C LYS A 98 -3.47 -13.85 7.62
N ILE A 99 -4.01 -14.96 7.09
CA ILE A 99 -3.65 -15.46 5.74
C ILE A 99 -4.55 -14.83 4.66
N CYS A 100 -3.91 -14.36 3.58
CA CYS A 100 -4.56 -13.69 2.47
C CYS A 100 -4.06 -14.19 1.10
N GLY A 101 -4.81 -13.83 0.05
CA GLY A 101 -4.40 -14.02 -1.33
C GLY A 101 -4.67 -15.40 -1.90
N LYS A 102 -3.90 -15.77 -2.93
CA LYS A 102 -3.98 -17.02 -3.69
C LYS A 102 -2.58 -17.54 -4.02
N PHE A 103 -2.45 -18.82 -4.33
CA PHE A 103 -1.21 -19.38 -4.87
C PHE A 103 -0.87 -18.83 -6.25
N LYS A 104 0.41 -18.86 -6.61
CA LYS A 104 0.89 -18.58 -7.96
C LYS A 104 1.33 -19.90 -8.59
N GLY A 105 0.43 -20.57 -9.31
CA GLY A 105 0.71 -21.85 -9.97
C GLY A 105 0.15 -23.04 -9.19
N GLN A 106 0.88 -24.16 -9.18
CA GLN A 106 0.47 -25.36 -8.43
C GLN A 106 0.29 -25.04 -6.95
N GLY A 107 -0.88 -25.33 -6.40
CA GLY A 107 -1.16 -25.09 -5.00
C GLY A 107 -0.51 -26.14 -4.09
N LEU A 108 -0.23 -25.74 -2.87
CA LEU A 108 0.33 -26.60 -1.84
C LEU A 108 -0.80 -27.14 -0.95
N LYS A 109 -0.68 -28.38 -0.49
CA LYS A 109 -1.55 -28.93 0.57
C LYS A 109 -1.16 -28.31 1.90
N LEU A 110 -1.94 -27.32 2.34
CA LEU A 110 -1.74 -26.60 3.60
C LEU A 110 -2.81 -26.97 4.62
N SER A 111 -2.40 -27.18 5.87
CA SER A 111 -3.29 -27.16 7.01
C SER A 111 -3.07 -25.86 7.79
N VAL A 112 -4.03 -24.95 7.73
CA VAL A 112 -3.94 -23.61 8.31
C VAL A 112 -4.71 -23.54 9.62
N TYR A 113 -4.08 -23.01 10.67
CA TYR A 113 -4.70 -22.68 11.95
C TYR A 113 -4.73 -21.16 12.16
N GLY A 114 -5.94 -20.59 12.23
CA GLY A 114 -6.18 -19.16 12.51
C GLY A 114 -6.92 -18.41 11.40
N LYS A 115 -6.93 -17.07 11.48
CA LYS A 115 -7.79 -16.21 10.64
C LYS A 115 -7.39 -16.24 9.16
N THR A 116 -8.36 -16.48 8.28
CA THR A 116 -8.16 -16.47 6.81
C THR A 116 -9.03 -15.44 6.08
N SER A 117 -8.63 -15.02 4.88
CA SER A 117 -9.54 -14.27 3.98
C SER A 117 -10.43 -15.26 3.21
N LYS A 118 -11.64 -14.81 2.81
CA LYS A 118 -12.58 -15.64 2.04
C LYS A 118 -11.91 -16.28 0.82
N GLN A 119 -11.19 -15.45 0.06
CA GLN A 119 -10.45 -15.89 -1.13
C GLN A 119 -9.33 -16.90 -0.81
N ALA A 120 -8.62 -16.72 0.31
CA ALA A 120 -7.56 -17.66 0.71
C ALA A 120 -8.16 -19.01 1.11
N LYS A 121 -9.26 -19.00 1.86
CA LYS A 121 -9.98 -20.21 2.31
C LYS A 121 -10.43 -21.06 1.13
N GLU A 122 -11.09 -20.45 0.15
CA GLU A 122 -11.52 -21.12 -1.08
C GLU A 122 -10.34 -21.74 -1.83
N ASN A 123 -9.24 -21.00 -1.97
CA ASN A 123 -8.06 -21.46 -2.69
C ASN A 123 -7.34 -22.61 -1.96
N ILE A 124 -7.29 -22.60 -0.63
CA ILE A 124 -6.68 -23.68 0.17
C ILE A 124 -7.52 -24.96 0.03
N LEU A 125 -8.85 -24.87 0.16
CA LEU A 125 -9.75 -26.02 0.03
C LEU A 125 -9.70 -26.64 -1.36
N GLN A 126 -9.65 -25.82 -2.42
CA GLN A 126 -9.52 -26.29 -3.81
C GLN A 126 -8.25 -27.11 -4.06
N ASN A 127 -7.18 -26.84 -3.32
CA ASN A 127 -5.91 -27.56 -3.44
C ASN A 127 -5.79 -28.74 -2.46
N GLY A 128 -6.89 -29.15 -1.82
CA GLY A 128 -6.93 -30.26 -0.87
C GLY A 128 -6.26 -29.95 0.47
N GLY A 129 -6.23 -28.67 0.84
CA GLY A 129 -5.83 -28.21 2.16
C GLY A 129 -7.00 -28.13 3.15
N GLU A 130 -6.68 -27.90 4.41
CA GLU A 130 -7.63 -27.81 5.52
C GLU A 130 -7.49 -26.44 6.20
N VAL A 131 -8.62 -25.86 6.62
CA VAL A 131 -8.64 -24.56 7.30
C VAL A 131 -9.39 -24.71 8.61
N ASN A 132 -8.67 -24.52 9.72
CA ASN A 132 -9.17 -24.54 11.08
C ASN A 132 -9.07 -23.10 11.62
N GLU A 133 -10.21 -22.39 11.70
CA GLU A 133 -10.26 -20.98 12.14
C GLU A 133 -10.51 -20.84 13.65
#